data_AF-A0AAV7MY77-F1
#
_entry.id   AF-A0AAV7MY77-F1
#
_cell.length_a   1.000
_cell.length_b   1.000
_cell.length_c   1.000
_cell.angle_alpha   90.00
_cell.angle_beta   90.00
_cell.angle_gamma   90.00
#
_symmetry.space_group_name_H-M   'P 1'
#
loop_
_entity.id
_entity.type
_entity.pdbx_description
1 polymer ?
#
loop_
_entity_poly.entity_id
_entity_poly.type
_entity_poly.pdbx_seq_one_letter_code
_entity_poly.pdbx_strand_id
1 'polypeptide(L)' 'SGATGNFIDAGVVRRLGLPSIQRKDPEIVLAVDGTPLKSGPLTEHTEDIGLIFNGVSPEHKERIRLNIIEAP' A
#
# COMPACT_ATOMS: atom_id res chain seq x y z
N SER A 1 4.29 -3.21 -15.12
CA SER A 1 4.25 -2.91 -13.67
C SER A 1 5.29 -3.80 -13.01
N GLY A 2 6.37 -3.24 -12.47
CA GLY A 2 7.49 -4.01 -11.90
C GLY A 2 7.42 -4.20 -10.38
N ALA A 3 6.36 -3.68 -9.74
CA ALA A 3 6.15 -3.81 -8.31
C ALA A 3 5.33 -5.07 -8.00
N THR A 4 5.77 -5.85 -7.01
CA THR A 4 5.10 -7.07 -6.55
C THR A 4 3.82 -6.79 -5.75
N GLY A 5 3.55 -5.53 -5.39
CA GLY A 5 2.37 -5.14 -4.63
C GLY A 5 2.02 -3.66 -4.76
N ASN A 6 0.93 -3.27 -4.11
CA ASN A 6 0.49 -1.88 -4.03
C ASN A 6 1.04 -1.24 -2.75
N PHE A 7 1.54 -0.01 -2.88
CA PHE A 7 2.22 0.71 -1.81
C PHE A 7 1.62 2.10 -1.62
N ILE A 8 1.64 2.60 -0.39
CA ILE A 8 1.24 3.96 -0.05
C ILE A 8 2.15 4.53 1.03
N ASP A 9 2.43 5.82 0.94
CA ASP A 9 3.20 6.53 1.95
C ASP A 9 2.41 6.71 3.26
N ALA A 10 3.09 6.51 4.39
CA ALA A 10 2.51 6.62 5.73
C ALA A 10 1.97 8.04 6.01
N GLY A 11 2.59 9.09 5.48
CA GLY A 11 2.08 10.46 5.59
C GLY A 11 0.73 10.64 4.88
N VAL A 12 0.56 10.02 3.71
CA VAL A 12 -0.72 10.02 2.99
C VAL A 12 -1.80 9.26 3.76
N VAL A 13 -1.47 8.08 4.29
CA VAL A 13 -2.39 7.28 5.14
C VAL A 13 -2.91 8.11 6.31
N ARG A 14 -2.01 8.75 7.06
CA ARG A 14 -2.36 9.61 8.20
C ARG A 14 -3.22 10.80 7.78
N ARG A 15 -2.87 11.47 6.69
CA ARG A 15 -3.62 12.64 6.17
C ARG A 15 -5.04 12.27 5.75
N LEU A 16 -5.22 11.08 5.17
CA LEU A 16 -6.52 10.58 4.73
C LEU A 16 -7.31 9.86 5.84
N GLY A 17 -6.70 9.64 7.02
CA GLY A 17 -7.33 8.91 8.11
C GLY A 17 -7.64 7.46 7.75
N LEU A 18 -6.83 6.84 6.89
CA LEU A 18 -7.04 5.44 6.49
C LEU A 18 -6.67 4.51 7.66
N PRO A 19 -7.55 3.56 8.04
CA PRO A 19 -7.24 2.60 9.09
C PRO A 19 -6.11 1.65 8.64
N SER A 20 -5.17 1.38 9.55
CA SER A 20 -4.06 0.45 9.34
C SER A 20 -4.15 -0.76 10.27
N ILE A 21 -3.65 -1.89 9.78
CA ILE A 21 -3.52 -3.15 10.49
C ILE A 21 -2.04 -3.57 10.48
N GLN A 22 -1.56 -4.02 11.64
CA GLN A 22 -0.25 -4.66 11.78
C GLN A 22 -0.22 -6.02 11.07
N ARG A 23 0.82 -6.22 10.27
CA ARG A 23 1.08 -7.50 9.61
C ARG A 23 1.53 -8.52 10.65
N LYS A 24 0.98 -9.72 10.56
CA LYS A 24 1.44 -10.85 11.38
C LYS A 24 2.90 -11.19 11.08
N ASP A 25 3.26 -11.14 9.81
CA ASP A 25 4.60 -11.47 9.31
C ASP A 25 5.15 -10.26 8.54
N PRO A 26 6.16 -9.57 9.11
CA PRO A 26 6.84 -8.48 8.42
C PRO A 26 7.58 -8.96 7.15
N GLU A 27 7.58 -8.15 6.10
CA GLU A 27 8.13 -8.53 4.80
C GLU A 27 9.14 -7.49 4.31
N ILE A 28 10.33 -7.93 3.87
CA ILE A 28 11.32 -7.01 3.28
C ILE A 28 10.99 -6.83 1.80
N VAL A 29 10.79 -5.58 1.39
CA VAL A 29 10.62 -5.22 -0.02
C VAL A 29 11.93 -4.67 -0.55
N LEU A 30 12.32 -5.16 -1.72
CA LEU A 30 13.53 -4.75 -2.43
C LEU A 30 13.18 -3.79 -3.56
N ALA A 31 14.02 -2.78 -3.75
CA ALA A 31 14.02 -1.95 -4.94
C ALA A 31 14.54 -2.73 -6.16
N VAL A 32 14.44 -2.11 -7.35
CA VAL A 32 14.86 -2.72 -8.62
C VAL A 32 16.35 -3.09 -8.63
N ASP A 33 17.18 -2.37 -7.86
CA ASP A 33 18.60 -2.64 -7.70
C ASP A 33 18.92 -3.71 -6.64
N GLY A 34 17.90 -4.32 -6.04
CA GLY A 34 18.01 -5.34 -5.00
C GLY A 34 18.26 -4.80 -3.59
N THR A 35 18.34 -3.48 -3.42
CA THR A 35 18.50 -2.88 -2.08
C THR A 35 17.17 -2.88 -1.31
N PRO A 36 17.16 -3.14 0.01
CA PRO A 36 15.96 -2.98 0.81
C PRO A 36 15.46 -1.53 0.79
N LEU A 37 14.14 -1.34 0.77
CA LEU A 37 13.57 -0.01 0.97
C LEU A 37 14.02 0.58 2.31
N LYS A 38 14.32 1.88 2.34
CA LYS A 38 14.79 2.59 3.54
C LYS A 38 13.79 2.55 4.70
N SER A 39 12.51 2.35 4.40
CA SER A 39 11.45 2.15 5.40
C SER A 39 11.62 0.90 6.25
N GLY A 40 12.57 0.02 5.91
CA GLY A 40 12.70 -1.28 6.55
C GLY A 40 11.60 -2.26 6.12
N PRO A 41 11.40 -3.34 6.88
CA PRO A 41 10.34 -4.31 6.59
C PRO A 41 8.95 -3.66 6.62
N LEU A 42 8.06 -4.11 5.73
CA LEU A 42 6.64 -3.81 5.81
C LEU A 42 6.05 -4.42 7.08
N THR A 43 5.69 -3.59 8.03
CA THR A 43 5.02 -4.00 9.26
C THR A 43 3.52 -3.72 9.23
N GLU A 44 3.04 -2.89 8.30
CA GLU A 44 1.65 -2.43 8.28
C GLU A 44 1.06 -2.43 6.87
N HIS A 45 -0.25 -2.61 6.80
CA HIS A 45 -1.05 -2.37 5.61
C HIS A 45 -2.35 -1.67 5.98
N THR A 46 -3.04 -1.09 5.01
CA THR A 46 -4.39 -0.55 5.24
C THR A 46 -5.39 -1.68 5.44
N GLU A 47 -6.54 -1.39 6.06
CA GLU A 47 -7.72 -2.25 5.83
C GLU A 47 -8.08 -2.30 4.34
N ASP A 48 -8.99 -3.18 3.95
CA ASP A 48 -9.46 -3.28 2.56
C ASP A 48 -10.18 -1.99 2.15
N ILE A 49 -9.55 -1.20 1.28
CA ILE A 49 -10.06 0.07 0.74
C ILE A 49 -10.94 -0.23 -0.47
N GLY A 50 -12.18 0.26 -0.45
CA GLY A 50 -13.05 0.25 -1.61
C GLY A 50 -12.67 1.40 -2.57
N LEU A 51 -12.27 1.05 -3.78
CA LEU A 51 -12.11 1.98 -4.89
C LEU A 51 -13.36 1.99 -5.75
N ILE A 52 -13.83 3.19 -6.08
CA ILE A 52 -14.93 3.42 -7.02
C ILE A 52 -14.34 4.20 -8.19
N PHE A 53 -14.30 3.56 -9.36
CA PHE A 53 -13.78 4.18 -10.58
C PHE A 53 -14.92 4.87 -11.32
N ASN A 54 -15.08 6.17 -11.07
CA ASN A 54 -16.03 7.00 -11.79
C ASN A 54 -15.55 7.23 -13.23
N GLY A 55 -16.44 7.08 -14.22
CA GLY A 55 -16.15 7.34 -15.64
C GLY A 55 -15.92 6.09 -16.50
N VAL A 56 -16.05 4.89 -15.93
CA VAL A 56 -16.12 3.62 -16.67
C VAL A 56 -17.57 3.12 -16.61
N SER A 57 -18.13 2.68 -17.75
CA SER A 57 -19.45 2.05 -17.81
C SER A 57 -19.28 0.57 -18.18
N PRO A 58 -19.71 -0.39 -17.34
CA PRO A 58 -20.36 -0.20 -16.03
C PRO A 58 -19.41 0.34 -14.94
N GLU A 59 -19.99 0.93 -13.88
CA GLU A 59 -19.26 1.39 -12.69
C GLU A 59 -18.37 0.26 -12.16
N HIS A 60 -17.06 0.47 -12.17
CA HIS A 60 -16.10 -0.52 -11.70
C HIS A 60 -15.76 -0.26 -10.23
N LYS A 61 -15.89 -1.30 -9.40
CA LYS A 61 -15.54 -1.27 -7.98
C LYS A 61 -14.49 -2.34 -7.71
N GLU A 62 -13.46 -1.95 -6.98
CA GLU A 62 -12.39 -2.85 -6.58
C GLU A 62 -12.13 -2.70 -5.09
N ARG A 63 -11.75 -3.80 -4.42
CA ARG A 63 -11.22 -3.75 -3.06
C ARG A 63 -9.74 -4.00 -3.12
N ILE A 64 -8.96 -3.04 -2.62
CA ILE A 64 -7.52 -3.14 -2.59
C ILE A 64 -7.00 -3.02 -1.17
N ARG A 65 -5.81 -3.57 -0.97
CA ARG A 65 -5.02 -3.37 0.23
C ARG A 65 -3.70 -2.71 -0.17
N LEU A 66 -3.29 -1.71 0.59
CA LEU A 66 -2.06 -0.98 0.34
C LEU A 66 -1.06 -1.29 1.44
N ASN A 67 0.16 -1.70 1.07
CA ASN A 67 1.25 -1.83 2.01
C ASN A 67 1.77 -0.44 2.38
N ILE A 68 1.93 -0.19 3.67
CA ILE A 68 2.35 1.12 4.16
C ILE A 68 3.88 1.15 4.20
N ILE A 69 4.46 2.14 3.55
CA ILE A 69 5.89 2.42 3.57
C ILE A 69 6.14 3.82 4.10
N GLU A 70 7.32 4.05 4.66
CA GLU A 70 7.85 5.40 4.86
C GLU A 70 8.61 5.80 3.61
N ALA A 71 7.99 6.62 2.75
CA ALA A 71 8.69 7.17 1.60
C ALA A 71 9.75 8.20 2.08
N PRO A 72 10.93 8.24 1.45
CA PRO A 72 12.00 9.19 1.81
C PRO A 72 11.64 10.65 1.53
#